data_AF-A0A8H3V4X5-F1
#
_entry.id   AF-A0A8H3V4X5-F1
#
_cell.length_a   1.000
_cell.length_b   1.000
_cell.length_c   1.000
_cell.angle_alpha   90.00
_cell.angle_beta   90.00
_cell.angle_gamma   90.00
#
_symmetry.space_group_name_H-M   'P 1'
#
loop_
_entity.id
_entity.type
_entity.pdbx_description
1 polymer ?
#
loop_
_entity_poly.entity_id
_entity_poly.type
_entity_poly.pdbx_seq_one_letter_code
_entity_poly.pdbx_strand_id
1 'polypeptide(L)'
;MVSSTLVRSAGLLSTLFSIRANAGASGSGTTTRYWDCCKPSCAWSGKADVSAPVTTCDIKDSPLTDYAAASGCSGGSAYMCADQSPWAVNSTLAYGFAAVNIAGGSESSWCSACYALKFTSGAAVGKTLIVQATNTGGDLGSNQFDLAIPGGGVGIFNGCTQEWGAPSSGWGAQYGGISSGTECSAFPDKLKPGCDWRFDWFAGADNPTVDFEQVACPAEILAKTGSKRTDDAKMPNVVGAVSGAAPAKASSSKAPAASSVLVKPVAVVSSASASASSSAPAAYASAPASYAAPSVSPSDAAASYAAPSVAPSEPASSAAPTAIAPVPVSTIKPSSTLATVTKTLSKSACPASSSAAAGAGAVVAKKYAQCGGSGWTGPTACVEGATCTVQNAFYSQCV
;
A
#
# COMPACT_ATOMS: atom_id res chain seq x y z
N MET A 1 29.26 -69.30 -27.71
CA MET A 1 29.02 -69.02 -26.27
C MET A 1 29.81 -67.77 -25.89
N VAL A 2 29.10 -66.73 -25.45
CA VAL A 2 29.50 -65.61 -24.55
C VAL A 2 30.70 -64.74 -24.99
N SER A 3 30.53 -63.55 -25.59
CA SER A 3 30.04 -62.25 -25.06
C SER A 3 30.92 -61.62 -23.97
N SER A 4 31.58 -60.49 -24.26
CA SER A 4 32.00 -59.48 -23.26
C SER A 4 32.50 -58.21 -23.97
N THR A 5 31.57 -57.35 -24.39
CA THR A 5 31.86 -55.96 -24.78
C THR A 5 31.66 -55.09 -23.56
N LEU A 6 32.74 -54.42 -23.14
CA LEU A 6 32.79 -53.54 -21.99
C LEU A 6 32.02 -52.24 -22.30
N VAL A 7 30.77 -52.12 -21.84
CA VAL A 7 30.01 -50.88 -21.90
C VAL A 7 30.48 -49.97 -20.77
N ARG A 8 31.20 -48.90 -21.11
CA ARG A 8 31.49 -47.79 -20.19
C ARG A 8 30.20 -47.02 -19.92
N SER A 9 29.64 -47.21 -18.73
CA SER A 9 28.55 -46.40 -18.20
C SER A 9 29.01 -44.94 -18.02
N ALA A 10 28.61 -44.07 -18.94
CA ALA A 10 28.59 -42.64 -18.71
C ALA A 10 27.47 -42.38 -17.68
N GLY A 11 27.85 -42.17 -16.43
CA GLY A 11 26.94 -41.70 -15.39
C GLY A 11 26.39 -40.35 -15.80
N LEU A 12 25.13 -40.34 -16.23
CA LEU A 12 24.34 -39.14 -16.44
C LEU A 12 24.14 -38.51 -15.05
N LEU A 13 25.01 -37.58 -14.68
CA LEU A 13 24.83 -36.74 -13.50
C LEU A 13 23.62 -35.85 -13.80
N SER A 14 22.43 -36.34 -13.48
CA SER A 14 21.19 -35.58 -13.54
C SER A 14 21.31 -34.47 -12.51
N THR A 15 21.77 -33.30 -12.96
CA THR A 15 21.61 -32.06 -12.23
C THR A 15 20.11 -31.84 -12.10
N LEU A 16 19.58 -32.17 -10.92
CA LEU A 16 18.33 -31.64 -10.43
C LEU A 16 18.49 -30.11 -10.43
N PHE A 17 18.17 -29.48 -11.55
CA PHE A 17 17.79 -28.08 -11.56
C PHE A 17 16.60 -28.00 -10.62
N SER A 18 16.87 -27.63 -9.38
CA SER A 18 15.83 -27.15 -8.48
C SER A 18 15.15 -26.02 -9.24
N ILE A 19 13.90 -26.27 -9.64
CA ILE A 19 13.00 -25.23 -10.11
C ILE A 19 12.96 -24.24 -8.94
N ARG A 20 13.76 -23.17 -9.01
CA ARG A 20 13.55 -22.04 -8.12
C ARG A 20 12.17 -21.55 -8.48
N ALA A 21 11.18 -21.86 -7.65
CA ALA A 21 10.01 -21.02 -7.57
C ALA A 21 10.54 -19.59 -7.50
N ASN A 22 10.08 -18.70 -8.39
CA ASN A 22 10.38 -17.28 -8.30
C ASN A 22 9.75 -16.78 -6.99
N ALA A 23 10.45 -17.00 -5.88
CA ALA A 23 10.04 -16.50 -4.60
C ALA A 23 10.26 -14.99 -4.66
N GLY A 24 9.15 -14.25 -4.75
CA GLY A 24 9.19 -12.81 -4.54
C GLY A 24 9.72 -12.48 -3.15
N ALA A 25 9.92 -11.20 -2.87
CA ALA A 25 10.50 -10.78 -1.59
C ALA A 25 9.65 -11.29 -0.41
N SER A 26 10.32 -11.79 0.62
CA SER A 26 9.69 -12.27 1.85
C SER A 26 10.62 -12.05 3.04
N GLY A 27 10.06 -12.07 4.24
CA GLY A 27 10.82 -11.95 5.48
C GLY A 27 9.96 -11.40 6.61
N SER A 28 10.62 -10.94 7.67
CA SER A 28 9.96 -10.19 8.74
C SER A 28 10.14 -8.69 8.52
N GLY A 29 9.18 -7.92 9.01
CA GLY A 29 9.13 -6.48 8.85
C GLY A 29 8.45 -5.77 10.00
N THR A 30 8.48 -4.45 9.93
CA THR A 30 7.77 -3.56 10.86
C THR A 30 6.72 -2.76 10.10
N THR A 31 5.72 -2.27 10.82
CA THR A 31 4.73 -1.37 10.24
C THR A 31 4.71 -0.04 10.94
N THR A 32 4.34 0.99 10.19
CA THR A 32 3.86 2.27 10.70
C THR A 32 2.51 2.57 10.04
N ARG A 33 2.00 3.78 10.23
CA ARG A 33 0.74 4.24 9.63
C ARG A 33 0.89 5.69 9.20
N TYR A 34 0.33 6.03 8.05
CA TYR A 34 0.36 7.40 7.53
C TYR A 34 -0.83 7.70 6.63
N TRP A 35 -1.12 8.99 6.47
CA TRP A 35 -1.90 9.53 5.38
C TRP A 35 -1.55 11.00 5.23
N ASP A 36 -0.69 11.32 4.27
CA ASP A 36 -0.16 12.66 4.02
C ASP A 36 -0.83 13.37 2.83
N CYS A 37 -1.72 12.66 2.14
CA CYS A 37 -2.43 13.06 0.92
C CYS A 37 -1.54 13.30 -0.30
N CYS A 38 -0.23 13.09 -0.19
CA CYS A 38 0.69 13.36 -1.28
C CYS A 38 0.45 12.43 -2.46
N LYS A 39 0.78 12.89 -3.68
CA LYS A 39 0.95 11.99 -4.81
C LYS A 39 1.95 10.88 -4.43
N PRO A 40 1.56 9.60 -4.48
CA PRO A 40 2.43 8.52 -4.07
C PRO A 40 3.53 8.27 -5.12
N SER A 41 4.70 7.80 -4.70
CA SER A 41 5.88 7.76 -5.57
C SER A 41 5.73 6.84 -6.78
N CYS A 42 4.96 5.76 -6.69
CA CYS A 42 4.70 4.84 -7.81
C CYS A 42 3.65 5.38 -8.81
N ALA A 43 3.09 6.58 -8.58
CA ALA A 43 2.26 7.28 -9.55
C ALA A 43 3.05 8.02 -10.63
N TRP A 44 4.39 8.05 -10.52
CA TRP A 44 5.26 8.60 -11.56
C TRP A 44 5.58 7.54 -12.62
N SER A 45 5.53 7.94 -13.89
CA SER A 45 5.95 7.09 -15.00
C SER A 45 7.42 6.67 -14.89
N GLY A 46 7.72 5.45 -15.33
CA GLY A 46 9.09 4.93 -15.36
C GLY A 46 9.65 4.45 -14.03
N LYS A 47 8.83 4.41 -12.96
CA LYS A 47 9.26 3.89 -11.65
C LYS A 47 9.41 2.38 -11.60
N ALA A 48 8.56 1.65 -12.32
CA ALA A 48 8.60 0.19 -12.46
C ALA A 48 7.97 -0.24 -13.80
N ASP A 49 8.13 -1.51 -14.15
CA ASP A 49 7.48 -2.12 -15.31
C ASP A 49 6.04 -2.52 -14.96
N VAL A 50 5.10 -1.63 -15.28
CA VAL A 50 3.68 -1.71 -14.90
C VAL A 50 2.76 -1.37 -16.07
N SER A 51 1.53 -1.85 -16.04
CA SER A 51 0.48 -1.55 -17.02
C SER A 51 0.17 -0.05 -17.11
N ALA A 52 0.20 0.63 -15.97
CA ALA A 52 0.08 2.07 -15.80
C ALA A 52 0.67 2.44 -14.42
N PRO A 53 1.15 3.67 -14.20
CA PRO A 53 1.47 4.15 -12.86
C PRO A 53 0.24 4.11 -11.94
N VAL A 54 0.48 4.18 -10.62
CA VAL A 54 -0.61 4.30 -9.64
C VAL A 54 -1.44 5.54 -9.95
N THR A 55 -2.76 5.37 -10.05
CA THR A 55 -3.69 6.47 -10.28
C THR A 55 -3.63 7.49 -9.13
N THR A 56 -3.61 8.77 -9.48
CA THR A 56 -3.74 9.90 -8.54
C THR A 56 -5.09 10.57 -8.72
N CYS A 57 -5.52 11.34 -7.74
CA CYS A 57 -6.75 12.12 -7.83
C CYS A 57 -6.48 13.62 -7.73
N ASP A 58 -7.42 14.42 -8.25
CA ASP A 58 -7.44 15.86 -8.03
C ASP A 58 -7.91 16.22 -6.61
N ILE A 59 -7.95 17.52 -6.30
CA ILE A 59 -8.40 18.03 -4.99
C ILE A 59 -9.84 17.65 -4.60
N LYS A 60 -10.66 17.17 -5.54
CA LYS A 60 -12.02 16.70 -5.28
C LYS A 60 -12.10 15.18 -5.21
N ASP A 61 -10.93 14.53 -5.20
CA ASP A 61 -10.77 13.10 -5.27
C ASP A 61 -11.44 12.52 -6.54
N SER A 62 -11.13 13.13 -7.69
CA SER A 62 -11.47 12.63 -9.03
C SER A 62 -10.22 12.09 -9.72
N PRO A 63 -10.24 10.87 -10.29
CA PRO A 63 -9.07 10.27 -10.93
C PRO A 63 -8.47 11.15 -12.03
N LEU A 64 -7.14 11.31 -12.00
CA LEU A 64 -6.35 12.01 -13.00
C LEU A 64 -5.73 11.02 -13.99
N THR A 65 -5.72 11.38 -15.27
CA THR A 65 -5.04 10.64 -16.34
C THR A 65 -3.63 11.19 -16.63
N ASP A 66 -3.32 12.39 -16.15
CA ASP A 66 -2.00 13.00 -16.29
C ASP A 66 -1.05 12.54 -15.17
N TYR A 67 -0.27 11.49 -15.46
CA TYR A 67 0.77 11.00 -14.55
C TYR A 67 1.94 11.97 -14.35
N ALA A 68 2.07 13.04 -15.16
CA ALA A 68 3.10 14.07 -14.98
C ALA A 68 2.65 15.19 -14.04
N ALA A 69 1.36 15.26 -13.68
CA ALA A 69 0.84 16.25 -12.75
C ALA A 69 1.66 16.30 -11.45
N ALA A 70 2.03 17.50 -11.03
CA ALA A 70 2.83 17.71 -9.83
C ALA A 70 2.04 17.31 -8.57
N SER A 71 2.76 16.83 -7.56
CA SER A 71 2.19 16.48 -6.24
C SER A 71 1.63 17.72 -5.56
N GLY A 72 0.46 17.63 -4.92
CA GLY A 72 -0.07 18.67 -4.04
C GLY A 72 0.90 19.04 -2.90
N CYS A 73 1.70 18.09 -2.44
CA CYS A 73 2.77 18.32 -1.45
C CYS A 73 3.96 19.13 -1.98
N SER A 74 3.97 19.46 -3.27
CA SER A 74 4.95 20.34 -3.91
C SER A 74 4.27 21.45 -4.73
N GLY A 75 3.05 21.83 -4.35
CA GLY A 75 2.29 22.91 -4.99
C GLY A 75 1.57 22.53 -6.28
N GLY A 76 1.46 21.23 -6.58
CA GLY A 76 0.72 20.70 -7.71
C GLY A 76 -0.73 20.37 -7.41
N SER A 77 -1.35 19.54 -8.27
CA SER A 77 -2.78 19.22 -8.23
C SER A 77 -3.09 17.73 -8.07
N ALA A 78 -2.06 16.88 -7.95
CA ALA A 78 -2.22 15.43 -7.79
C ALA A 78 -2.04 14.99 -6.34
N TYR A 79 -2.99 14.21 -5.84
CA TYR A 79 -3.10 13.68 -4.50
C TYR A 79 -3.29 12.16 -4.53
N MET A 80 -3.10 11.50 -3.39
CA MET A 80 -3.48 10.09 -3.22
C MET A 80 -5.00 9.96 -3.22
N CYS A 81 -5.56 9.08 -4.05
CA CYS A 81 -7.00 8.86 -4.07
C CYS A 81 -7.50 8.26 -2.76
N ALA A 82 -8.64 8.74 -2.27
CA ALA A 82 -9.29 8.29 -1.04
C ALA A 82 -9.69 6.81 -1.10
N ASP A 83 -10.01 6.29 -2.28
CA ASP A 83 -10.33 4.88 -2.48
C ASP A 83 -9.11 3.95 -2.33
N GLN A 84 -7.89 4.51 -2.28
CA GLN A 84 -6.66 3.83 -1.87
C GLN A 84 -6.50 3.78 -0.34
N SER A 85 -7.65 3.75 0.37
CA SER A 85 -7.77 3.43 1.79
C SER A 85 -7.88 1.91 2.02
N PRO A 86 -7.60 1.42 3.25
CA PRO A 86 -7.72 0.01 3.58
C PRO A 86 -9.18 -0.38 3.86
N TRP A 87 -9.49 -1.66 3.67
CA TRP A 87 -10.83 -2.20 3.94
C TRP A 87 -10.77 -3.67 4.37
N ALA A 88 -11.74 -4.08 5.19
CA ALA A 88 -11.90 -5.47 5.59
C ALA A 88 -12.58 -6.29 4.49
N VAL A 89 -12.02 -7.46 4.18
CA VAL A 89 -12.67 -8.47 3.33
C VAL A 89 -13.52 -9.40 4.20
N ASN A 90 -12.97 -9.80 5.34
CA ASN A 90 -13.64 -10.55 6.40
C ASN A 90 -12.93 -10.29 7.75
N SER A 91 -13.24 -11.04 8.81
CA SER A 91 -12.67 -10.81 10.14
C SER A 91 -11.15 -11.05 10.24
N THR A 92 -10.55 -11.83 9.33
CA THR A 92 -9.13 -12.22 9.34
C THR A 92 -8.35 -11.69 8.14
N LEU A 93 -9.02 -11.19 7.10
CA LEU A 93 -8.40 -10.64 5.89
C LEU A 93 -8.85 -9.19 5.65
N ALA A 94 -7.89 -8.32 5.37
CA ALA A 94 -8.09 -6.99 4.85
C ALA A 94 -7.21 -6.73 3.63
N TYR A 95 -7.59 -5.74 2.84
CA TYR A 95 -6.80 -5.20 1.73
C TYR A 95 -6.45 -3.74 1.98
N GLY A 96 -5.39 -3.25 1.36
CA GLY A 96 -4.98 -1.87 1.50
C GLY A 96 -3.74 -1.52 0.68
N PHE A 97 -3.05 -0.48 1.12
CA PHE A 97 -1.93 0.12 0.41
C PHE A 97 -0.86 0.54 1.41
N ALA A 98 0.39 0.63 0.95
CA ALA A 98 1.49 1.03 1.81
C ALA A 98 2.58 1.80 1.05
N ALA A 99 3.29 2.65 1.77
CA ALA A 99 4.65 3.01 1.38
C ALA A 99 5.59 1.90 1.86
N VAL A 100 6.56 1.51 1.04
CA VAL A 100 7.46 0.39 1.38
C VAL A 100 8.92 0.72 1.17
N ASN A 101 9.75 0.06 1.97
CA ASN A 101 11.18 -0.08 1.75
C ASN A 101 11.55 -1.55 2.00
N ILE A 102 11.84 -2.29 0.94
CA ILE A 102 12.13 -3.73 1.01
C ILE A 102 13.63 -3.95 0.87
N ALA A 103 14.21 -4.74 1.78
CA ALA A 103 15.63 -5.03 1.82
C ALA A 103 16.13 -5.59 0.47
N GLY A 104 17.20 -4.97 -0.06
CA GLY A 104 17.79 -5.39 -1.33
C GLY A 104 16.97 -5.05 -2.58
N GLY A 105 15.86 -4.31 -2.42
CA GLY A 105 15.03 -3.83 -3.51
C GLY A 105 15.24 -2.35 -3.85
N SER A 106 14.43 -1.88 -4.78
CA SER A 106 14.25 -0.47 -5.14
C SER A 106 12.81 -0.24 -5.60
N GLU A 107 12.45 1.01 -5.90
CA GLU A 107 11.15 1.35 -6.49
C GLU A 107 10.83 0.50 -7.72
N SER A 108 11.82 0.16 -8.56
CA SER A 108 11.58 -0.71 -9.72
C SER A 108 11.15 -2.13 -9.36
N SER A 109 11.56 -2.64 -8.19
CA SER A 109 11.19 -3.98 -7.73
C SER A 109 9.87 -4.01 -6.97
N TRP A 110 9.53 -2.97 -6.19
CA TRP A 110 8.37 -3.01 -5.31
C TRP A 110 7.20 -2.15 -5.79
N CYS A 111 7.40 -1.15 -6.65
CA CYS A 111 6.27 -0.33 -7.08
C CYS A 111 5.21 -1.20 -7.75
N SER A 112 4.00 -1.06 -7.23
CA SER A 112 2.79 -1.79 -7.61
C SER A 112 2.83 -3.30 -7.34
N ALA A 113 3.84 -3.80 -6.62
CA ALA A 113 3.85 -5.16 -6.10
C ALA A 113 2.89 -5.30 -4.91
N CYS A 114 2.33 -6.49 -4.73
CA CYS A 114 1.51 -6.79 -3.57
C CYS A 114 2.23 -7.69 -2.57
N TYR A 115 1.95 -7.48 -1.30
CA TYR A 115 2.54 -8.22 -0.19
C TYR A 115 1.44 -8.67 0.77
N ALA A 116 1.42 -9.95 1.10
CA ALA A 116 0.59 -10.46 2.18
C ALA A 116 1.35 -10.29 3.50
N LEU A 117 0.81 -9.45 4.38
CA LEU A 117 1.38 -9.15 5.68
C LEU A 117 0.59 -9.92 6.73
N LYS A 118 1.23 -10.89 7.39
CA LYS A 118 0.68 -11.57 8.55
C LYS A 118 1.18 -10.87 9.80
N PHE A 119 0.28 -10.28 10.59
CA PHE A 119 0.68 -9.60 11.82
C PHE A 119 1.18 -10.60 12.87
N THR A 120 2.34 -10.31 13.45
CA THR A 120 3.02 -11.15 14.45
C THR A 120 2.99 -10.54 15.85
N SER A 121 2.53 -9.30 15.99
CA SER A 121 2.30 -8.63 17.27
C SER A 121 1.14 -7.64 17.22
N GLY A 122 0.83 -6.99 18.34
CA GLY A 122 -0.24 -6.01 18.46
C GLY A 122 -1.65 -6.60 18.42
N ALA A 123 -2.66 -5.73 18.46
CA ALA A 123 -4.07 -6.13 18.51
C ALA A 123 -4.57 -6.85 17.24
N ALA A 124 -3.85 -6.68 16.13
CA ALA A 124 -4.16 -7.32 14.85
C ALA A 124 -3.47 -8.69 14.65
N VAL A 125 -2.74 -9.21 15.66
CA VAL A 125 -1.94 -10.44 15.55
C VAL A 125 -2.75 -11.61 14.96
N GLY A 126 -2.13 -12.34 14.03
CA GLY A 126 -2.73 -13.49 13.35
C GLY A 126 -3.65 -13.14 12.17
N LYS A 127 -4.08 -11.87 12.03
CA LYS A 127 -4.78 -11.39 10.84
C LYS A 127 -3.80 -11.18 9.68
N THR A 128 -4.33 -11.18 8.47
CA THR A 128 -3.59 -10.91 7.24
C THR A 128 -4.10 -9.64 6.57
N LEU A 129 -3.18 -8.76 6.19
CA LEU A 129 -3.44 -7.59 5.35
C LEU A 129 -2.68 -7.75 4.04
N ILE A 130 -3.36 -7.78 2.90
CA ILE A 130 -2.68 -7.71 1.59
C ILE A 130 -2.60 -6.25 1.17
N VAL A 131 -1.38 -5.74 1.00
CA VAL A 131 -1.17 -4.35 0.55
C VAL A 131 -0.56 -4.31 -0.82
N GLN A 132 -0.93 -3.32 -1.63
CA GLN A 132 -0.12 -2.88 -2.76
C GLN A 132 0.84 -1.77 -2.34
N ALA A 133 2.11 -1.89 -2.74
CA ALA A 133 3.10 -0.85 -2.59
C ALA A 133 2.86 0.27 -3.61
N THR A 134 2.34 1.40 -3.13
CA THR A 134 2.04 2.58 -3.97
C THR A 134 3.07 3.69 -3.81
N ASN A 135 3.86 3.65 -2.73
CA ASN A 135 4.79 4.71 -2.37
C ASN A 135 6.10 4.15 -1.78
N THR A 136 7.08 5.03 -1.60
CA THR A 136 8.30 4.78 -0.81
C THR A 136 8.50 5.95 0.14
N GLY A 137 8.83 5.64 1.40
CA GLY A 137 9.33 6.64 2.34
C GLY A 137 10.85 6.56 2.44
N GLY A 138 11.53 7.71 2.32
CA GLY A 138 13.00 7.80 2.43
C GLY A 138 13.52 7.63 3.86
N ASP A 139 12.63 7.72 4.84
CA ASP A 139 12.85 7.52 6.27
C ASP A 139 12.55 6.09 6.73
N LEU A 140 11.98 5.25 5.85
CA LEU A 140 11.64 3.88 6.18
C LEU A 140 12.90 3.03 6.35
N GLY A 141 12.93 2.27 7.43
CA GLY A 141 13.91 1.22 7.67
C GLY A 141 13.77 0.05 6.70
N SER A 142 14.71 -0.89 6.81
CA SER A 142 14.70 -2.12 6.02
C SER A 142 13.45 -2.98 6.33
N ASN A 143 12.73 -3.42 5.30
CA ASN A 143 11.48 -4.18 5.42
C ASN A 143 10.40 -3.47 6.24
N GLN A 144 10.24 -2.16 6.04
CA GLN A 144 9.18 -1.39 6.68
C GLN A 144 8.02 -1.12 5.72
N PHE A 145 6.80 -1.30 6.23
CA PHE A 145 5.55 -1.02 5.55
C PHE A 145 4.82 0.11 6.28
N ASP A 146 4.80 1.30 5.70
CA ASP A 146 3.99 2.40 6.22
C ASP A 146 2.58 2.30 5.66
N LEU A 147 1.64 1.84 6.48
CA LEU A 147 0.29 1.51 6.04
C LEU A 147 -0.48 2.80 5.75
N ALA A 148 -1.02 2.92 4.53
CA ALA A 148 -1.84 4.07 4.15
C ALA A 148 -3.20 3.97 4.86
N ILE A 149 -3.38 4.75 5.93
CA ILE A 149 -4.56 4.73 6.79
C ILE A 149 -4.95 6.17 7.05
N PRO A 150 -6.10 6.67 6.54
CA PRO A 150 -6.59 8.00 6.86
C PRO A 150 -6.59 8.26 8.36
N GLY A 151 -5.95 9.35 8.78
CA GLY A 151 -5.78 9.68 10.19
C GLY A 151 -4.65 8.93 10.88
N GLY A 152 -3.77 8.23 10.15
CA GLY A 152 -2.53 7.63 10.65
C GLY A 152 -1.41 8.64 10.97
N GLY A 153 -1.59 9.90 10.56
CA GLY A 153 -0.60 10.97 10.71
C GLY A 153 -0.02 11.36 9.36
N VAL A 154 0.23 12.64 9.17
CA VAL A 154 0.76 13.18 7.89
C VAL A 154 2.28 12.99 7.78
N GLY A 155 2.97 12.83 8.91
CA GLY A 155 4.41 12.63 8.92
C GLY A 155 5.17 13.87 8.46
N ILE A 156 6.16 13.67 7.58
CA ILE A 156 7.06 14.73 7.12
C ILE A 156 6.35 15.75 6.21
N PHE A 157 5.44 15.28 5.37
CA PHE A 157 4.70 16.10 4.41
C PHE A 157 3.26 16.28 4.87
N ASN A 158 2.58 17.32 4.36
CA ASN A 158 1.16 17.53 4.66
C ASN A 158 0.47 18.15 3.43
N GLY A 159 0.07 17.30 2.51
CA GLY A 159 -0.83 17.67 1.41
C GLY A 159 -2.27 17.83 1.86
N CYS A 160 -2.65 17.18 2.96
CA CYS A 160 -4.03 17.13 3.46
C CYS A 160 -4.57 18.50 3.87
N THR A 161 -3.71 19.43 4.28
CA THR A 161 -4.12 20.82 4.56
C THR A 161 -4.63 21.49 3.29
N GLN A 162 -3.93 21.31 2.17
CA GLN A 162 -4.34 21.88 0.89
C GLN A 162 -5.53 21.12 0.29
N GLU A 163 -5.53 19.79 0.39
CA GLU A 163 -6.55 18.96 -0.25
C GLU A 163 -7.90 19.05 0.47
N TRP A 164 -7.89 18.85 1.78
CA TRP A 164 -9.09 18.62 2.59
C TRP A 164 -9.31 19.68 3.67
N GLY A 165 -8.45 20.70 3.76
CA GLY A 165 -8.50 21.68 4.84
C GLY A 165 -8.13 21.09 6.21
N ALA A 166 -7.34 20.02 6.25
CA ALA A 166 -6.86 19.45 7.50
C ALA A 166 -6.01 20.46 8.29
N PRO A 167 -5.89 20.32 9.64
CA PRO A 167 -4.97 21.14 10.42
C PRO A 167 -3.51 20.99 9.95
N SER A 168 -2.65 21.93 10.35
CA SER A 168 -1.23 21.94 9.95
C SER A 168 -0.44 20.70 10.41
N SER A 169 -0.91 20.00 11.45
CA SER A 169 -0.37 18.71 11.91
C SER A 169 -1.12 17.48 11.36
N GLY A 170 -2.08 17.68 10.45
CA GLY A 170 -3.09 16.69 10.12
C GLY A 170 -4.24 16.65 11.14
N TRP A 171 -5.15 15.68 11.01
CA TRP A 171 -6.32 15.55 11.89
C TRP A 171 -6.01 15.13 13.33
N GLY A 172 -4.76 14.79 13.65
CA GLY A 172 -4.32 14.43 14.99
C GLY A 172 -2.85 14.79 15.20
N ALA A 173 -2.11 13.94 15.90
CA ALA A 173 -0.67 14.09 16.01
C ALA A 173 -0.01 13.96 14.63
N GLN A 174 1.04 14.76 14.38
CA GLN A 174 1.77 14.72 13.10
C GLN A 174 2.23 13.30 12.75
N TYR A 175 2.72 12.56 13.74
CA TYR A 175 3.06 11.14 13.65
C TYR A 175 2.09 10.33 14.52
N GLY A 176 1.48 9.29 13.94
CA GLY A 176 0.50 8.43 14.62
C GLY A 176 -0.95 8.92 14.52
N GLY A 177 -1.16 10.20 14.18
CA GLY A 177 -2.46 10.77 13.83
C GLY A 177 -3.44 10.80 14.99
N ILE A 178 -4.70 10.48 14.70
CA ILE A 178 -5.77 10.46 15.70
C ILE A 178 -5.59 9.29 16.68
N SER A 179 -6.24 9.38 17.83
CA SER A 179 -6.09 8.44 18.96
C SER A 179 -7.34 7.59 19.21
N SER A 180 -8.49 7.98 18.68
CA SER A 180 -9.79 7.33 18.87
C SER A 180 -10.60 7.31 17.57
N GLY A 181 -11.33 6.22 17.32
CA GLY A 181 -12.25 6.11 16.18
C GLY A 181 -13.39 7.13 16.20
N THR A 182 -13.72 7.71 17.36
CA THR A 182 -14.71 8.79 17.44
C THR A 182 -14.28 10.06 16.68
N GLU A 183 -12.97 10.26 16.51
CA GLU A 183 -12.40 11.39 15.77
C GLU A 183 -12.60 11.26 14.25
N CYS A 184 -12.89 10.05 13.74
CA CYS A 184 -13.17 9.82 12.31
C CYS A 184 -14.43 10.57 11.84
N SER A 185 -15.35 10.92 12.75
CA SER A 185 -16.54 11.70 12.41
C SER A 185 -16.24 13.08 11.79
N ALA A 186 -15.06 13.65 12.09
CA ALA A 186 -14.60 14.94 11.57
C ALA A 186 -13.90 14.86 10.20
N PHE A 187 -13.70 13.66 9.64
CA PHE A 187 -13.01 13.48 8.37
C PHE A 187 -13.90 13.83 7.17
N PRO A 188 -13.32 14.11 5.99
CA PRO A 188 -14.04 14.07 4.73
C PRO A 188 -14.74 12.72 4.54
N ASP A 189 -15.97 12.71 4.02
CA ASP A 189 -16.78 11.49 3.90
C ASP A 189 -16.07 10.35 3.17
N LYS A 190 -15.25 10.68 2.18
CA LYS A 190 -14.49 9.71 1.40
C LYS A 190 -13.37 9.02 2.18
N LEU A 191 -12.85 9.65 3.24
CA LEU A 191 -11.77 9.13 4.08
C LEU A 191 -12.27 8.43 5.35
N LYS A 192 -13.53 8.65 5.75
CA LYS A 192 -14.14 8.03 6.94
C LYS A 192 -14.00 6.51 6.96
N PRO A 193 -14.31 5.75 5.88
CA PRO A 193 -14.24 4.29 5.94
C PRO A 193 -12.83 3.76 6.23
N GLY A 194 -11.80 4.39 5.65
CA GLY A 194 -10.40 4.03 5.92
C GLY A 194 -9.95 4.41 7.34
N CYS A 195 -10.47 5.52 7.86
CA CYS A 195 -10.26 5.94 9.24
C CYS A 195 -10.90 4.95 10.23
N ASP A 196 -12.17 4.61 10.03
CA ASP A 196 -12.91 3.68 10.88
C ASP A 196 -12.27 2.28 10.86
N TRP A 197 -11.80 1.82 9.69
CA TRP A 197 -11.07 0.55 9.54
C TRP A 197 -9.90 0.41 10.53
N ARG A 198 -9.19 1.51 10.82
CA ARG A 198 -8.07 1.54 11.78
C ARG A 198 -8.49 1.06 13.16
N PHE A 199 -9.67 1.46 13.61
CA PHE A 199 -10.16 1.18 14.96
C PHE A 199 -11.04 -0.07 15.00
N ASP A 200 -11.70 -0.41 13.89
CA ASP A 200 -12.57 -1.57 13.79
C ASP A 200 -11.79 -2.86 13.50
N TRP A 201 -11.30 -3.02 12.27
CA TRP A 201 -10.68 -4.28 11.84
C TRP A 201 -9.24 -4.41 12.36
N PHE A 202 -8.50 -3.30 12.32
CA PHE A 202 -7.11 -3.21 12.76
C PHE A 202 -6.98 -2.99 14.28
N ALA A 203 -8.11 -2.78 14.97
CA ALA A 203 -8.22 -2.71 16.42
C ALA A 203 -7.26 -1.69 17.07
N GLY A 204 -6.94 -0.60 16.37
CA GLY A 204 -6.04 0.44 16.83
C GLY A 204 -4.60 -0.03 17.06
N ALA A 205 -4.17 -1.14 16.43
CA ALA A 205 -2.84 -1.69 16.63
C ALA A 205 -1.74 -0.65 16.36
N ASP A 206 -0.81 -0.52 17.32
CA ASP A 206 0.27 0.46 17.23
C ASP A 206 1.54 -0.21 16.70
N ASN A 207 1.83 0.04 15.43
CA ASN A 207 3.03 -0.41 14.72
C ASN A 207 3.33 -1.92 14.89
N PRO A 208 2.34 -2.81 14.62
CA PRO A 208 2.56 -4.25 14.76
C PRO A 208 3.66 -4.75 13.81
N THR A 209 4.46 -5.69 14.30
CA THR A 209 5.40 -6.45 13.46
C THR A 209 4.66 -7.39 12.53
N VAL A 210 5.28 -7.75 11.41
CA VAL A 210 4.70 -8.63 10.39
C VAL A 210 5.72 -9.65 9.90
N ASP A 211 5.23 -10.81 9.46
CA ASP A 211 5.90 -11.61 8.45
C ASP A 211 5.23 -11.30 7.10
N PHE A 212 6.01 -11.14 6.05
CA PHE A 212 5.51 -10.79 4.73
C PHE A 212 6.01 -11.72 3.64
N GLU A 213 5.19 -11.85 2.60
CA GLU A 213 5.53 -12.49 1.35
C GLU A 213 4.96 -11.69 0.18
N GLN A 214 5.71 -11.55 -0.90
CA GLN A 214 5.23 -10.95 -2.13
C GLN A 214 4.28 -11.92 -2.83
N VAL A 215 3.12 -11.42 -3.25
CA VAL A 215 2.00 -12.19 -3.79
C VAL A 215 1.44 -11.53 -5.03
N ALA A 216 0.67 -12.28 -5.81
CA ALA A 216 -0.09 -11.72 -6.92
C ALA A 216 -1.13 -10.74 -6.37
N CYS A 217 -1.25 -9.59 -7.01
CA CYS A 217 -2.19 -8.55 -6.59
C CYS A 217 -3.65 -8.99 -6.79
N PRO A 218 -4.48 -8.97 -5.73
CA PRO A 218 -5.92 -9.13 -5.86
C PRO A 218 -6.52 -8.12 -6.85
N ALA A 219 -7.52 -8.56 -7.62
CA ALA A 219 -8.16 -7.72 -8.62
C ALA A 219 -8.83 -6.48 -8.01
N GLU A 220 -9.32 -6.60 -6.78
CA GLU A 220 -9.97 -5.52 -6.02
C GLU A 220 -8.99 -4.40 -5.65
N ILE A 221 -7.72 -4.75 -5.40
CA ILE A 221 -6.64 -3.78 -5.18
C ILE A 221 -6.27 -3.10 -6.51
N LEU A 222 -6.09 -3.89 -7.57
CA LEU A 222 -5.74 -3.38 -8.90
C LEU A 222 -6.83 -2.45 -9.48
N ALA A 223 -8.10 -2.71 -9.17
CA ALA A 223 -9.21 -1.89 -9.61
C ALA A 223 -9.17 -0.45 -9.07
N LYS A 224 -8.51 -0.23 -7.92
CA LYS A 224 -8.39 1.09 -7.27
C LYS A 224 -7.21 1.91 -7.80
N THR A 225 -6.11 1.25 -8.15
CA THR A 225 -4.88 1.94 -8.59
C THR A 225 -4.68 1.93 -10.09
N GLY A 226 -5.27 0.98 -10.81
CA GLY A 226 -5.02 0.74 -12.22
C GLY A 226 -3.61 0.21 -12.53
N SER A 227 -2.79 -0.04 -11.50
CA SER A 227 -1.37 -0.33 -11.65
C SER A 227 -1.07 -1.78 -11.37
N LYS A 228 -0.70 -2.54 -12.41
CA LYS A 228 -0.33 -3.95 -12.30
C LYS A 228 1.08 -4.16 -12.83
N ARG A 229 1.93 -4.87 -12.08
CA ARG A 229 3.26 -5.25 -12.56
C ARG A 229 3.20 -6.30 -13.66
N THR A 230 4.15 -6.26 -14.59
CA THR A 230 4.27 -7.27 -15.65
C THR A 230 4.69 -8.65 -15.13
N ASP A 231 5.38 -8.70 -13.99
CA ASP A 231 5.80 -9.93 -13.31
C ASP A 231 4.80 -10.48 -12.27
N ASP A 232 3.66 -9.80 -12.08
CA ASP A 232 2.65 -10.15 -11.06
C ASP A 232 2.12 -11.58 -11.20
N ALA A 233 1.95 -12.06 -12.45
CA ALA A 233 1.48 -13.41 -12.73
C ALA A 233 2.46 -14.52 -12.30
N LYS A 234 3.70 -14.17 -11.94
CA LYS A 234 4.71 -15.11 -11.43
C LYS A 234 4.66 -15.25 -9.91
N MET A 235 3.90 -14.40 -9.23
CA MET A 235 3.78 -14.38 -7.78
C MET A 235 2.72 -15.36 -7.29
N PRO A 236 2.85 -15.91 -6.07
CA PRO A 236 1.85 -16.81 -5.51
C PRO A 236 0.52 -16.09 -5.28
N ASN A 237 -0.61 -16.76 -5.56
CA ASN A 237 -1.94 -16.26 -5.23
C ASN A 237 -2.40 -16.82 -3.88
N VAL A 238 -2.49 -15.97 -2.87
CA VAL A 238 -2.76 -16.39 -1.48
C VAL A 238 -4.19 -16.13 -1.02
N VAL A 239 -5.02 -15.48 -1.83
CA VAL A 239 -6.41 -15.07 -1.46
C VAL A 239 -7.27 -16.28 -1.06
N GLY A 240 -7.03 -17.45 -1.67
CA GLY A 240 -7.71 -18.70 -1.33
C GLY A 240 -7.19 -19.41 -0.07
N ALA A 241 -5.92 -19.20 0.30
CA ALA A 241 -5.29 -19.86 1.44
C ALA A 241 -5.59 -19.15 2.77
N VAL A 242 -5.79 -17.82 2.74
CA VAL A 242 -6.09 -16.99 3.92
C VAL A 242 -7.55 -17.05 4.36
N SER A 243 -8.44 -17.60 3.53
CA SER A 243 -9.87 -17.77 3.82
C SER A 243 -10.20 -19.10 4.53
N GLY A 244 -9.20 -19.94 4.81
CA GLY A 244 -9.39 -21.22 5.47
C GLY A 244 -8.17 -21.68 6.26
N ALA A 245 -8.20 -21.51 7.58
CA ALA A 245 -7.30 -22.20 8.49
C ALA A 245 -8.09 -23.01 9.52
N ALA A 246 -8.39 -24.26 9.17
CA ALA A 246 -8.24 -25.36 10.12
C ALA A 246 -6.95 -26.09 9.72
N PRO A 247 -6.04 -26.43 10.65
CA PRO A 247 -4.79 -27.07 10.29
C PRO A 247 -5.06 -28.44 9.68
N ALA A 248 -4.54 -28.66 8.47
CA ALA A 248 -4.51 -29.96 7.83
C ALA A 248 -3.70 -30.92 8.71
N LYS A 249 -4.41 -31.78 9.45
CA LYS A 249 -3.86 -33.04 9.95
C LYS A 249 -3.36 -33.83 8.74
N ALA A 250 -2.09 -34.22 8.77
CA ALA A 250 -1.56 -35.26 7.91
C ALA A 250 -2.46 -36.50 8.02
N SER A 251 -3.01 -36.97 6.88
CA SER A 251 -3.80 -38.19 6.84
C SER A 251 -3.17 -39.16 5.84
N SER A 252 -2.46 -40.14 6.40
CA SER A 252 -2.07 -41.37 5.75
C SER A 252 -3.30 -42.28 5.55
N SER A 253 -3.55 -42.59 4.29
CA SER A 253 -4.09 -43.82 3.71
C SER A 253 -4.90 -44.82 4.57
N LYS A 254 -6.16 -44.99 4.12
CA LYS A 254 -6.82 -46.25 3.72
C LYS A 254 -7.53 -47.10 4.79
N ALA A 255 -8.86 -47.14 4.65
CA ALA A 255 -9.82 -48.06 5.29
C ALA A 255 -9.72 -49.51 4.74
N PRO A 256 -10.45 -50.50 5.31
CA PRO A 256 -11.83 -50.71 4.84
C PRO A 256 -12.87 -51.20 5.89
N ALA A 257 -14.12 -50.81 5.60
CA ALA A 257 -15.44 -51.49 5.69
C ALA A 257 -15.78 -52.55 6.77
N ALA A 258 -16.91 -52.32 7.46
CA ALA A 258 -18.02 -53.27 7.72
C ALA A 258 -19.23 -52.49 8.27
N SER A 259 -20.32 -52.38 7.51
CA SER A 259 -21.57 -53.17 7.58
C SER A 259 -22.56 -52.81 8.70
N SER A 260 -23.75 -52.49 8.21
CA SER A 260 -25.01 -52.09 8.84
C SER A 260 -25.62 -53.11 9.81
N VAL A 261 -26.19 -52.64 10.92
CA VAL A 261 -27.31 -53.31 11.61
C VAL A 261 -28.36 -52.29 12.05
N LEU A 262 -29.59 -52.67 11.74
CA LEU A 262 -30.89 -52.03 11.92
C LEU A 262 -31.51 -52.49 13.24
N VAL A 263 -31.92 -51.59 14.15
CA VAL A 263 -32.99 -51.87 15.14
C VAL A 263 -33.80 -50.61 15.44
N LYS A 264 -35.13 -50.77 15.42
CA LYS A 264 -36.20 -49.79 15.66
C LYS A 264 -36.57 -49.68 17.17
N PRO A 265 -37.43 -48.73 17.59
CA PRO A 265 -37.34 -48.03 18.87
C PRO A 265 -38.22 -48.62 19.98
N VAL A 266 -37.94 -48.23 21.22
CA VAL A 266 -38.86 -48.34 22.37
C VAL A 266 -39.03 -46.95 22.98
N ALA A 267 -40.27 -46.51 23.08
CA ALA A 267 -40.71 -45.30 23.75
C ALA A 267 -41.28 -45.66 25.13
N VAL A 268 -40.95 -44.90 26.19
CA VAL A 268 -41.92 -44.45 27.20
C VAL A 268 -41.30 -43.43 28.17
N VAL A 269 -42.00 -42.29 28.33
CA VAL A 269 -42.26 -41.41 29.50
C VAL A 269 -41.12 -41.15 30.53
N SER A 270 -40.89 -39.94 31.08
CA SER A 270 -41.84 -38.92 31.52
C SER A 270 -41.12 -37.64 31.98
N SER A 271 -41.85 -36.52 31.92
CA SER A 271 -41.84 -35.35 32.81
C SER A 271 -40.58 -34.49 32.99
N ALA A 272 -40.63 -33.28 32.42
CA ALA A 272 -40.19 -32.07 33.12
C ALA A 272 -41.11 -30.89 32.75
N SER A 273 -41.73 -30.33 33.78
CA SER A 273 -42.69 -29.23 33.73
C SER A 273 -42.02 -27.88 33.49
N ALA A 274 -42.84 -26.97 32.98
CA ALA A 274 -42.59 -25.58 32.68
C ALA A 274 -42.09 -24.73 33.85
N SER A 275 -41.38 -23.65 33.53
CA SER A 275 -41.82 -22.30 33.89
C SER A 275 -41.19 -21.26 32.96
N ALA A 276 -42.07 -20.42 32.42
CA ALA A 276 -41.78 -19.27 31.58
C ALA A 276 -41.80 -17.98 32.43
N SER A 277 -41.14 -16.93 31.93
CA SER A 277 -41.54 -15.51 32.00
C SER A 277 -40.47 -14.68 31.25
N SER A 278 -40.75 -14.22 30.01
CA SER A 278 -41.23 -12.86 29.66
C SER A 278 -40.26 -11.76 30.09
N SER A 279 -39.71 -10.92 29.20
CA SER A 279 -40.46 -9.94 28.39
C SER A 279 -39.60 -9.36 27.25
N ALA A 280 -40.18 -9.26 26.06
CA ALA A 280 -39.71 -8.41 24.97
C ALA A 280 -40.42 -7.04 25.04
N PRO A 281 -39.97 -6.04 24.25
CA PRO A 281 -40.97 -5.46 23.35
C PRO A 281 -40.48 -5.19 21.91
N ALA A 282 -41.47 -5.34 21.02
CA ALA A 282 -41.77 -4.54 19.82
C ALA A 282 -40.78 -4.53 18.65
N ALA A 283 -40.92 -5.54 17.79
CA ALA A 283 -40.65 -5.43 16.37
C ALA A 283 -41.81 -4.68 15.68
N TYR A 284 -41.50 -3.57 15.00
CA TYR A 284 -42.40 -2.95 14.03
C TYR A 284 -42.32 -3.74 12.72
N ALA A 285 -43.46 -4.28 12.30
CA ALA A 285 -43.67 -4.88 11.00
C ALA A 285 -43.97 -3.79 9.96
N SER A 286 -43.23 -3.80 8.86
CA SER A 286 -43.67 -3.23 7.57
C SER A 286 -43.21 -4.18 6.48
N ALA A 287 -44.19 -4.77 5.78
CA ALA A 287 -44.02 -5.69 4.67
C ALA A 287 -43.35 -5.03 3.45
N PRO A 288 -42.73 -5.82 2.55
CA PRO A 288 -42.02 -5.30 1.38
C PRO A 288 -42.99 -4.89 0.27
N ALA A 289 -42.83 -3.66 -0.24
CA ALA A 289 -43.44 -3.26 -1.50
C ALA A 289 -42.61 -3.84 -2.65
N SER A 290 -43.18 -4.85 -3.30
CA SER A 290 -42.77 -5.44 -4.56
C SER A 290 -42.73 -4.39 -5.68
N TYR A 291 -41.55 -4.06 -6.18
CA TYR A 291 -41.40 -3.49 -7.51
C TYR A 291 -41.21 -4.64 -8.50
N ALA A 292 -42.27 -4.89 -9.28
CA ALA A 292 -42.24 -5.76 -10.43
C ALA A 292 -41.34 -5.13 -11.51
N ALA A 293 -40.32 -5.88 -11.93
CA ALA A 293 -39.60 -5.61 -13.17
C ALA A 293 -40.52 -5.90 -14.37
N PRO A 294 -40.59 -5.03 -15.39
CA PRO A 294 -41.18 -5.42 -16.66
C PRO A 294 -40.17 -6.22 -17.48
N SER A 295 -40.51 -7.48 -17.69
CA SER A 295 -39.96 -8.35 -18.72
C SER A 295 -40.33 -7.83 -20.11
N VAL A 296 -39.33 -7.62 -20.97
CA VAL A 296 -39.52 -7.57 -22.43
C VAL A 296 -38.58 -8.60 -23.07
N SER A 297 -39.18 -9.59 -23.72
CA SER A 297 -38.54 -10.54 -24.62
C SER A 297 -38.67 -10.07 -26.07
N PRO A 298 -37.84 -10.59 -27.00
CA PRO A 298 -37.48 -9.91 -28.23
C PRO A 298 -38.48 -10.14 -29.36
N SER A 299 -38.52 -9.22 -30.32
CA SER A 299 -39.13 -9.48 -31.63
C SER A 299 -38.28 -8.82 -32.70
N ASP A 300 -37.75 -9.68 -33.57
CA ASP A 300 -37.09 -9.37 -34.82
C ASP A 300 -38.00 -8.55 -35.75
N ALA A 301 -37.43 -7.52 -36.37
CA ALA A 301 -37.81 -7.10 -37.71
C ALA A 301 -36.62 -6.37 -38.36
N ALA A 302 -36.05 -7.03 -39.36
CA ALA A 302 -35.00 -6.53 -40.21
C ALA A 302 -35.46 -5.32 -41.04
N ALA A 303 -34.61 -4.30 -41.16
CA ALA A 303 -34.61 -3.41 -42.32
C ALA A 303 -33.21 -2.83 -42.53
N SER A 304 -32.63 -3.27 -43.64
CA SER A 304 -31.41 -2.84 -44.30
C SER A 304 -31.35 -1.34 -44.58
N TYR A 305 -30.21 -0.71 -44.31
CA TYR A 305 -29.77 0.45 -45.08
C TYR A 305 -28.30 0.29 -45.48
N ALA A 306 -28.11 0.27 -46.80
CA ALA A 306 -26.86 0.11 -47.50
C ALA A 306 -25.97 1.35 -47.39
N ALA A 307 -24.67 1.11 -47.31
CA ALA A 307 -23.62 2.12 -47.45
C ALA A 307 -23.52 2.61 -48.91
N PRO A 308 -23.26 3.90 -49.17
CA PRO A 308 -22.84 4.33 -50.48
C PRO A 308 -21.32 4.17 -50.64
N SER A 309 -20.97 3.35 -51.63
CA SER A 309 -19.65 3.23 -52.24
C SER A 309 -19.35 4.47 -53.09
N VAL A 310 -18.16 5.06 -52.92
CA VAL A 310 -17.54 5.93 -53.93
C VAL A 310 -16.08 5.49 -54.10
N ALA A 311 -15.76 5.05 -55.31
CA ALA A 311 -14.41 4.83 -55.82
C ALA A 311 -14.21 5.75 -57.04
N PRO A 312 -13.03 5.74 -57.70
CA PRO A 312 -11.84 6.50 -57.34
C PRO A 312 -11.52 7.57 -58.42
N SER A 313 -10.65 8.53 -58.12
CA SER A 313 -10.08 9.43 -59.13
C SER A 313 -8.57 9.52 -58.94
N GLU A 314 -7.85 9.19 -60.00
CA GLU A 314 -6.39 9.25 -60.13
C GLU A 314 -6.03 10.24 -61.27
N PRO A 315 -4.76 10.56 -61.54
CA PRO A 315 -4.08 11.75 -61.02
C PRO A 315 -3.80 12.82 -62.09
N ALA A 316 -3.56 14.07 -61.67
CA ALA A 316 -3.02 15.12 -62.52
C ALA A 316 -1.58 15.48 -62.11
N SER A 317 -0.74 15.60 -63.13
CA SER A 317 0.72 15.66 -63.10
C SER A 317 1.26 17.10 -63.08
N SER A 318 2.41 17.26 -62.41
CA SER A 318 3.52 18.20 -62.68
C SER A 318 3.38 19.70 -62.36
N ALA A 319 4.09 20.13 -61.31
CA ALA A 319 4.90 21.35 -61.34
C ALA A 319 6.16 21.18 -60.44
N ALA A 320 7.29 21.66 -60.95
CA ALA A 320 8.66 21.42 -60.49
C ALA A 320 9.03 22.08 -59.14
N PRO A 321 10.06 21.58 -58.41
CA PRO A 321 10.55 22.21 -57.19
C PRO A 321 11.48 23.40 -57.51
N THR A 322 11.17 24.56 -56.93
CA THR A 322 12.07 25.71 -56.89
C THR A 322 13.12 25.50 -55.79
N ALA A 323 14.39 25.69 -56.14
CA ALA A 323 15.51 25.61 -55.22
C ALA A 323 15.42 26.65 -54.10
N ILE A 324 15.41 26.19 -52.84
CA ILE A 324 15.59 27.05 -51.66
C ILE A 324 17.02 26.82 -51.15
N ALA A 325 17.74 27.94 -51.00
CA ALA A 325 19.15 28.01 -50.62
C ALA A 325 19.45 27.37 -49.24
N PRO A 326 20.68 26.85 -49.03
CA PRO A 326 21.08 26.30 -47.75
C PRO A 326 21.18 27.38 -46.67
N VAL A 327 20.48 27.16 -45.55
CA VAL A 327 20.66 27.88 -44.30
C VAL A 327 22.03 27.56 -43.68
N PRO A 328 22.77 28.56 -43.14
CA PRO A 328 24.09 28.31 -42.57
C PRO A 328 24.00 27.55 -41.24
N VAL A 329 24.68 26.41 -41.18
CA VAL A 329 24.94 25.62 -39.96
C VAL A 329 26.03 26.34 -39.15
N SER A 330 25.68 26.83 -37.96
CA SER A 330 26.67 27.28 -36.98
C SER A 330 27.30 26.08 -36.26
N THR A 331 28.56 25.83 -36.60
CA THR A 331 29.48 24.93 -35.92
C THR A 331 29.87 25.49 -34.55
N ILE A 332 29.39 24.86 -33.48
CA ILE A 332 29.91 25.08 -32.12
C ILE A 332 31.11 24.15 -31.89
N LYS A 333 32.29 24.76 -31.75
CA LYS A 333 33.56 24.12 -31.41
C LYS A 333 33.57 23.66 -29.94
N PRO A 334 34.04 22.44 -29.62
CA PRO A 334 34.27 22.07 -28.23
C PRO A 334 35.52 22.78 -27.69
N SER A 335 35.36 23.54 -26.62
CA SER A 335 36.47 24.12 -25.84
C SER A 335 36.52 23.45 -24.48
N SER A 336 37.50 22.59 -24.27
CA SER A 336 37.84 21.99 -23.00
C SER A 336 38.76 22.92 -22.21
N THR A 337 38.29 23.45 -21.07
CA THR A 337 39.16 23.94 -20.01
C THR A 337 38.61 23.47 -18.66
N LEU A 338 39.32 22.48 -18.11
CA LEU A 338 39.12 21.95 -16.76
C LEU A 338 39.66 23.00 -15.76
N ALA A 339 38.77 23.63 -15.00
CA ALA A 339 39.16 24.48 -13.86
C ALA A 339 38.87 23.72 -12.56
N THR A 340 39.94 23.22 -11.94
CA THR A 340 39.93 22.60 -10.62
C THR A 340 39.60 23.65 -9.55
N VAL A 341 38.42 23.55 -8.92
CA VAL A 341 38.08 24.35 -7.74
C VAL A 341 38.42 23.53 -6.49
N THR A 342 39.60 23.80 -5.94
CA THR A 342 40.01 23.31 -4.62
C THR A 342 39.26 24.10 -3.55
N LYS A 343 38.25 23.50 -2.91
CA LYS A 343 37.55 24.12 -1.78
C LYS A 343 38.27 23.75 -0.47
N THR A 344 39.07 24.68 0.03
CA THR A 344 39.77 24.60 1.30
C THR A 344 38.78 24.57 2.47
N LEU A 345 38.86 23.53 3.30
CA LEU A 345 38.19 23.44 4.60
C LEU A 345 38.80 24.48 5.55
N SER A 346 38.05 25.54 5.86
CA SER A 346 38.39 26.47 6.95
C SER A 346 37.49 26.21 8.15
N LYS A 347 38.13 25.73 9.21
CA LYS A 347 37.62 25.57 10.57
C LYS A 347 37.32 26.98 11.12
N SER A 348 36.04 27.31 11.28
CA SER A 348 35.63 28.58 11.90
C SER A 348 35.06 28.31 13.29
N ALA A 349 35.71 28.92 14.28
CA ALA A 349 35.35 28.85 15.68
C ALA A 349 34.18 29.81 16.01
N CYS A 350 33.45 29.46 17.07
CA CYS A 350 32.29 30.12 17.66
C CYS A 350 32.54 31.60 18.04
N PRO A 351 31.57 32.52 17.84
CA PRO A 351 31.40 33.66 18.72
C PRO A 351 30.35 33.38 19.80
N ALA A 352 30.75 33.64 21.04
CA ALA A 352 29.96 33.53 22.25
C ALA A 352 28.64 34.31 22.17
N SER A 353 27.55 33.65 22.59
CA SER A 353 26.25 34.29 22.81
C SER A 353 26.24 35.01 24.16
N SER A 354 25.98 36.32 24.12
CA SER A 354 25.67 37.14 25.29
C SER A 354 24.23 36.90 25.73
N SER A 355 24.07 36.72 27.03
CA SER A 355 22.86 36.30 27.74
C SER A 355 21.85 37.43 27.97
N ALA A 356 20.56 37.05 28.10
CA ALA A 356 19.70 37.28 29.28
C ALA A 356 18.27 37.81 29.00
N ALA A 357 17.28 37.01 29.41
CA ALA A 357 16.09 37.34 30.22
C ALA A 357 15.09 36.15 30.15
N ALA A 358 15.15 35.15 31.05
CA ALA A 358 14.51 35.07 32.37
C ALA A 358 12.97 34.91 32.34
N GLY A 359 12.47 33.70 32.68
CA GLY A 359 11.12 33.50 33.22
C GLY A 359 10.35 32.24 32.76
N ALA A 360 10.67 31.05 33.27
CA ALA A 360 9.77 29.93 33.57
C ALA A 360 10.61 28.71 34.01
N GLY A 361 10.16 27.92 34.98
CA GLY A 361 10.94 26.85 35.63
C GLY A 361 11.66 25.92 34.65
N ALA A 362 12.85 25.45 35.04
CA ALA A 362 13.69 24.55 34.24
C ALA A 362 12.92 23.27 33.88
N VAL A 363 12.22 23.30 32.74
CA VAL A 363 11.51 22.14 32.21
C VAL A 363 12.60 21.23 31.66
N VAL A 364 12.79 20.06 32.28
CA VAL A 364 13.67 19.02 31.75
C VAL A 364 12.91 18.19 30.73
N ALA A 365 13.56 17.83 29.62
CA ALA A 365 13.03 16.95 28.60
C ALA A 365 12.81 15.54 29.18
N LYS A 366 11.59 15.00 29.02
CA LYS A 366 11.27 13.61 29.39
C LYS A 366 12.19 12.63 28.66
N LYS A 367 12.32 11.41 29.19
CA LYS A 367 13.02 10.32 28.47
C LYS A 367 12.37 10.16 27.09
N TYR A 368 13.20 10.09 26.07
CA TYR A 368 12.89 10.08 24.63
C TYR A 368 12.39 11.39 24.01
N ALA A 369 12.31 12.49 24.77
CA ALA A 369 11.99 13.81 24.23
C ALA A 369 13.21 14.50 23.60
N GLN A 370 12.95 15.45 22.71
CA GLN A 370 13.99 16.28 22.10
C GLN A 370 14.65 17.18 23.14
N CYS A 371 15.98 17.19 23.14
CA CYS A 371 16.83 17.95 24.06
C CYS A 371 17.85 18.83 23.33
N GLY A 372 17.79 18.91 22.01
CA GLY A 372 18.75 19.70 21.22
C GLY A 372 18.52 19.58 19.72
N GLY A 373 19.36 20.29 18.97
CA GLY A 373 19.27 20.41 17.53
C GLY A 373 19.30 21.86 17.05
N SER A 374 19.81 22.10 15.86
CA SER A 374 19.79 23.43 15.23
C SER A 374 18.34 23.94 15.11
N GLY A 375 18.07 25.11 15.68
CA GLY A 375 16.74 25.72 15.74
C GLY A 375 15.86 25.29 16.93
N TRP A 376 16.33 24.38 17.79
CA TRP A 376 15.59 23.95 18.97
C TRP A 376 15.56 25.04 20.06
N THR A 377 14.35 25.40 20.52
CA THR A 377 14.12 26.41 21.57
C THR A 377 13.54 25.82 22.86
N GLY A 378 13.39 24.48 22.93
CA GLY A 378 12.85 23.78 24.09
C GLY A 378 13.91 23.36 25.12
N PRO A 379 13.54 22.47 26.07
CA PRO A 379 14.45 21.94 27.08
C PRO A 379 15.75 21.38 26.50
N THR A 380 16.90 21.70 27.10
CA THR A 380 18.21 21.13 26.69
C THR A 380 18.78 20.13 27.69
N ALA A 381 18.20 20.06 28.89
CA ALA A 381 18.53 19.09 29.93
C ALA A 381 17.49 17.96 29.98
N CYS A 382 17.94 16.73 30.15
CA CYS A 382 17.08 15.56 30.28
C CYS A 382 16.65 15.32 31.73
N VAL A 383 15.54 14.60 31.90
CA VAL A 383 15.16 14.03 33.20
C VAL A 383 16.28 13.18 33.78
N GLU A 384 16.32 13.09 35.11
CA GLU A 384 17.33 12.32 35.83
C GLU A 384 17.41 10.87 35.29
N GLY A 385 18.63 10.42 35.01
CA GLY A 385 18.89 9.08 34.45
C GLY A 385 18.83 8.98 32.91
N ALA A 386 18.62 10.09 32.19
CA ALA A 386 18.71 10.13 30.73
C ALA A 386 19.78 11.13 30.26
N THR A 387 20.43 10.85 29.12
CA THR A 387 21.48 11.70 28.54
C THR A 387 21.05 12.24 27.20
N CYS A 388 21.27 13.54 26.95
CA CYS A 388 20.96 14.16 25.68
C CYS A 388 21.97 13.70 24.61
N THR A 389 21.54 12.81 23.71
CA THR A 389 22.39 12.24 22.66
C THR A 389 22.02 12.85 21.31
N VAL A 390 23.03 13.37 20.60
CA VAL A 390 22.87 13.96 19.27
C VAL A 390 22.59 12.84 18.26
N GLN A 391 21.46 12.92 17.56
CA GLN A 391 21.13 11.98 16.48
C GLN A 391 21.51 12.58 15.12
N ASN A 392 21.27 13.89 14.95
CA ASN A 392 21.72 14.64 13.78
C ASN A 392 21.83 16.14 14.11
N ALA A 393 22.22 16.95 13.12
CA ALA A 393 22.44 18.39 13.30
C ALA A 393 21.22 19.19 13.80
N PHE A 394 20.01 18.66 13.59
CA PHE A 394 18.74 19.32 13.93
C PHE A 394 17.98 18.61 15.06
N TYR A 395 18.50 17.50 15.59
CA TYR A 395 17.80 16.70 16.59
C TYR A 395 18.75 15.96 17.54
N SER A 396 18.56 16.19 18.83
CA SER A 396 19.15 15.42 19.93
C SER A 396 18.04 14.90 20.84
N GLN A 397 18.18 13.68 21.36
CA GLN A 397 17.15 13.02 22.16
C GLN A 397 17.67 12.58 23.52
N CYS A 398 16.83 12.69 24.55
CA CYS A 398 17.10 12.09 25.86
C CYS A 398 16.97 10.57 25.80
N VAL A 399 18.04 9.82 26.03
CA VAL A 399 18.03 8.34 26.06
C VAL A 399 18.56 7.78 27.37
#